data_AF-A0A2S4VG07-F1
#
_entry.id   AF-A0A2S4VG07-F1
#
_cell.length_a   1.000
_cell.length_b   1.000
_cell.length_c   1.000
_cell.angle_alpha   90.00
_cell.angle_beta   90.00
_cell.angle_gamma   90.00
#
_symmetry.space_group_name_H-M   'P 1'
#
loop_
_entity.id
_entity.type
_entity.pdbx_description
1 polymer ?
#
loop_
_entity_poly.entity_id
_entity_poly.type
_entity_poly.pdbx_seq_one_letter_code
_entity_poly.pdbx_strand_id
1 'polypeptide(L)'
;MPLDGFDCIPYGCSVRLEDFLRALTEKEEPTENRRTARKKPLKLNMNDAHQARLLKEGRIFWNHFIQISYTPQPADFLRFLYRGHAVQCMPNQKGFDQMFTIYLAPESSESTLTKDRISFCGVQAKNGSFTFNEEGPKWDSQFAGVGLEDSIPYLIICFSFKTIRTDYTLPQIPQRGSLIFHGLDNFGCLTPEIIVALKELLLAEPDVRQYHKDNELITRFVETSRPNFYPVGELSDSDEGMVDPDDQTS
;
A
#
# COMPACT_ATOMS: atom_id res chain seq x y z
N MET A 1 -11.58 -23.98 -39.83
CA MET A 1 -10.38 -24.26 -39.00
C MET A 1 -10.50 -23.42 -37.74
N PRO A 2 -10.53 -24.02 -36.54
CA PRO A 2 -10.60 -23.25 -35.31
C PRO A 2 -9.18 -22.87 -34.87
N LEU A 3 -9.00 -21.63 -34.39
CA LEU A 3 -7.87 -21.24 -33.56
C LEU A 3 -8.42 -21.09 -32.14
N ASP A 4 -8.00 -22.00 -31.29
CA ASP A 4 -8.32 -22.06 -29.87
C ASP A 4 -7.73 -20.88 -29.09
N GLY A 5 -8.55 -20.36 -28.16
CA GLY A 5 -8.17 -20.23 -26.75
C GLY A 5 -6.99 -19.32 -26.40
N PHE A 6 -7.27 -18.03 -26.21
CA PHE A 6 -6.67 -17.28 -25.11
C PHE A 6 -7.73 -16.33 -24.55
N ASP A 7 -8.30 -16.68 -23.40
CA ASP A 7 -8.99 -15.73 -22.50
C ASP A 7 -7.94 -14.75 -21.96
N CYS A 8 -7.48 -13.84 -22.81
CA CYS A 8 -6.54 -12.80 -22.43
C CYS A 8 -7.33 -11.67 -21.75
N ILE A 9 -6.99 -11.34 -20.51
CA ILE A 9 -7.57 -10.17 -19.82
C ILE A 9 -7.22 -8.94 -20.68
N PRO A 10 -8.19 -8.26 -21.31
CA PRO A 10 -7.93 -7.40 -22.46
C PRO A 10 -7.21 -6.08 -22.14
N TYR A 11 -6.82 -5.82 -20.88
CA TYR A 11 -6.31 -4.52 -20.43
C TYR A 11 -5.11 -4.60 -19.46
N GLY A 12 -4.23 -5.57 -19.65
CA GLY A 12 -2.88 -5.60 -19.08
C GLY A 12 -2.39 -7.01 -18.77
N CYS A 13 -1.08 -7.15 -18.55
CA CYS A 13 -0.47 -8.45 -18.34
C CYS A 13 -0.49 -8.81 -16.85
N SER A 14 -1.12 -9.93 -16.51
CA SER A 14 -0.96 -10.54 -15.19
C SER A 14 0.51 -10.91 -14.96
N VAL A 15 1.08 -10.51 -13.83
CA VAL A 15 2.47 -10.79 -13.46
C VAL A 15 2.53 -11.82 -12.35
N ARG A 16 3.56 -12.68 -12.34
CA ARG A 16 3.79 -13.58 -11.20
C ARG A 16 4.20 -12.75 -9.98
N LEU A 17 3.61 -13.05 -8.84
CA LEU A 17 3.95 -12.36 -7.59
C LEU A 17 5.45 -12.53 -7.26
N GLU A 18 6.01 -13.73 -7.47
CA GLU A 18 7.45 -13.96 -7.26
C GLU A 18 8.31 -13.00 -8.09
N ASP A 19 8.01 -12.85 -9.38
CA ASP A 19 8.80 -11.98 -10.28
C ASP A 19 8.67 -10.51 -9.88
N PHE A 20 7.49 -10.07 -9.45
CA PHE A 20 7.27 -8.73 -8.89
C PHE A 20 8.12 -8.49 -7.63
N LEU A 21 8.11 -9.43 -6.68
CA LEU A 21 8.87 -9.29 -5.43
C LEU A 21 10.38 -9.31 -5.68
N ARG A 22 10.83 -10.10 -6.66
CA ARG A 22 12.23 -10.09 -7.09
C ARG A 22 12.62 -8.75 -7.69
N ALA A 23 11.82 -8.22 -8.61
CA ALA A 23 12.07 -6.89 -9.15
C ALA A 23 12.14 -5.82 -8.04
N LEU A 24 11.28 -5.91 -7.02
CA LEU A 24 11.25 -4.97 -5.91
C LEU A 24 12.48 -5.08 -4.98
N THR A 25 13.06 -6.28 -4.82
CA THR A 25 14.09 -6.55 -3.79
C THR A 25 15.49 -6.77 -4.33
N GLU A 26 15.64 -7.31 -5.54
CA GLU A 26 16.93 -7.64 -6.15
C GLU A 26 17.51 -6.42 -6.85
N LYS A 27 18.71 -5.99 -6.45
CA LYS A 27 19.47 -5.00 -7.22
C LYS A 27 19.95 -5.64 -8.52
N GLU A 28 19.82 -4.92 -9.63
CA GLU A 28 20.42 -5.36 -10.88
C GLU A 28 21.96 -5.41 -10.73
N GLU A 29 22.51 -6.61 -10.58
CA GLU A 29 23.94 -6.84 -10.68
C GLU A 29 24.35 -6.77 -12.16
N PRO A 30 25.35 -5.96 -12.54
CA PRO A 30 25.85 -5.89 -13.89
C PRO A 30 26.73 -7.12 -14.18
N THR A 31 26.13 -8.27 -14.48
CA THR A 31 26.89 -9.42 -14.98
C THR A 31 26.19 -10.10 -16.16
N GLU A 32 26.99 -10.38 -17.20
CA GLU A 32 26.65 -10.93 -18.52
C GLU A 32 25.92 -12.29 -18.51
N ASN A 33 25.67 -12.90 -17.35
CA ASN A 33 25.15 -14.27 -17.23
C ASN A 33 23.82 -14.35 -16.46
N ARG A 34 22.86 -13.49 -16.81
CA ARG A 34 21.48 -13.48 -16.27
C ARG A 34 20.73 -14.82 -16.41
N ARG A 35 21.15 -15.69 -17.33
CA ARG A 35 20.47 -16.95 -17.68
C ARG A 35 20.92 -18.16 -16.85
N THR A 36 22.05 -18.11 -16.15
CA THR A 36 22.63 -19.27 -15.43
C THR A 36 22.87 -19.05 -13.94
N ALA A 37 22.68 -17.83 -13.43
CA ALA A 37 22.75 -17.58 -11.99
C ALA A 37 21.60 -18.29 -11.26
N ARG A 38 21.95 -19.17 -10.32
CA ARG A 38 20.98 -19.87 -9.48
C ARG A 38 20.28 -18.84 -8.59
N LYS A 39 19.03 -18.50 -8.92
CA LYS A 39 18.23 -17.51 -8.17
C LYS A 39 18.15 -17.92 -6.70
N LYS A 40 18.56 -17.04 -5.78
CA LYS A 40 18.39 -17.26 -4.35
C LYS A 40 16.90 -17.44 -4.05
N PRO A 41 16.50 -18.40 -3.19
CA PRO A 41 15.10 -18.55 -2.81
C PRO A 41 14.63 -17.29 -2.10
N LEU A 42 13.49 -16.75 -2.55
CA LEU A 42 12.81 -15.66 -1.85
C LEU A 42 12.22 -16.23 -0.55
N LYS A 43 12.55 -15.61 0.59
CA LYS A 43 12.04 -16.02 1.89
C LYS A 43 11.17 -14.92 2.47
N LEU A 44 9.94 -15.26 2.80
CA LEU A 44 8.98 -14.42 3.50
C LEU A 44 8.86 -14.93 4.94
N ASN A 45 8.54 -14.03 5.88
CA ASN A 45 8.29 -14.39 7.28
C ASN A 45 6.90 -15.04 7.47
N MET A 46 6.74 -16.27 6.96
CA MET A 46 5.48 -17.02 6.99
C MET A 46 5.74 -18.55 6.98
N ASN A 47 4.68 -19.35 7.14
CA ASN A 47 4.78 -20.81 7.05
C ASN A 47 5.21 -21.25 5.63
N ASP A 48 6.05 -22.27 5.54
CA ASP A 48 6.58 -22.78 4.27
C ASP A 48 5.51 -23.23 3.26
N ALA A 49 4.44 -23.89 3.73
CA ALA A 49 3.34 -24.32 2.86
C ALA A 49 2.59 -23.12 2.26
N HIS A 50 2.31 -22.11 3.09
CA HIS A 50 1.68 -20.87 2.66
C HIS A 50 2.60 -20.05 1.75
N GLN A 51 3.90 -20.01 2.03
CA GLN A 51 4.87 -19.36 1.17
C GLN A 51 4.95 -20.03 -0.20
N ALA A 52 5.01 -21.36 -0.23
CA ALA A 52 5.06 -22.12 -1.47
C ALA A 52 3.83 -21.84 -2.33
N ARG A 53 2.63 -21.88 -1.73
CA ARG A 53 1.37 -21.53 -2.41
C ARG A 53 1.40 -20.10 -2.94
N LEU A 54 1.73 -19.12 -2.11
CA LEU A 54 1.71 -17.70 -2.46
C LEU A 54 2.67 -17.37 -3.61
N LEU A 55 3.90 -17.90 -3.58
CA LEU A 55 4.90 -17.62 -4.62
C LEU A 55 4.67 -18.40 -5.91
N LYS A 56 4.12 -19.61 -5.81
CA LYS A 56 3.83 -20.47 -6.97
C LYS A 56 2.60 -20.00 -7.72
N GLU A 57 1.49 -19.79 -7.01
CA GLU A 57 0.16 -19.50 -7.57
C GLU A 57 -0.12 -18.00 -7.70
N GLY A 58 0.56 -17.15 -6.91
CA GLY A 58 0.28 -15.73 -6.84
C GLY A 58 0.45 -15.02 -8.17
N ARG A 59 -0.63 -14.36 -8.59
CA ARG A 59 -0.71 -13.45 -9.73
C ARG A 59 -1.18 -12.09 -9.26
N ILE A 60 -0.58 -11.05 -9.81
CA ILE A 60 -1.01 -9.67 -9.59
C ILE A 60 -1.41 -9.03 -10.90
N PHE A 61 -2.46 -8.22 -10.86
CA PHE A 61 -2.97 -7.52 -12.02
C PHE A 61 -3.74 -6.27 -11.60
N TRP A 62 -3.31 -5.12 -12.10
CA TRP A 62 -4.05 -3.86 -12.06
C TRP A 62 -3.58 -2.95 -13.20
N ASN A 63 -4.42 -2.02 -13.63
CA ASN A 63 -4.10 -1.02 -14.64
C ASN A 63 -4.41 0.42 -14.19
N HIS A 64 -5.11 0.61 -13.07
CA HIS A 64 -5.31 1.93 -12.45
C HIS A 64 -5.51 1.83 -10.93
N PHE A 65 -5.35 2.97 -10.26
CA PHE A 65 -5.66 3.14 -8.83
C PHE A 65 -7.03 3.80 -8.66
N ILE A 66 -7.77 3.35 -7.65
CA ILE A 66 -8.98 4.02 -7.16
C ILE A 66 -8.83 4.35 -5.67
N GLN A 67 -9.52 5.37 -5.20
CA GLN A 67 -9.63 5.64 -3.77
C GLN A 67 -10.93 5.05 -3.22
N ILE A 68 -10.85 4.42 -2.05
CA ILE A 68 -12.02 3.88 -1.33
C ILE A 68 -12.10 4.45 0.08
N SER A 69 -13.33 4.57 0.60
CA SER A 69 -13.64 5.09 1.94
C SER A 69 -14.06 3.99 2.92
N TYR A 70 -13.78 2.73 2.60
CA TYR A 70 -14.22 1.56 3.37
C TYR A 70 -13.13 0.49 3.38
N THR A 71 -13.23 -0.47 4.30
CA THR A 71 -12.32 -1.63 4.34
C THR A 71 -12.80 -2.69 3.34
N PRO A 72 -12.00 -3.03 2.32
CA PRO A 72 -12.40 -4.02 1.34
C PRO A 72 -12.48 -5.42 1.95
N GLN A 73 -13.54 -6.13 1.61
CA GLN A 73 -13.76 -7.53 1.96
C GLN A 73 -13.30 -8.46 0.82
N PRO A 74 -13.19 -9.78 1.03
CA PRO A 74 -12.74 -10.73 0.00
C PRO A 74 -13.55 -10.65 -1.30
N ALA A 75 -14.86 -10.36 -1.21
CA ALA A 75 -15.72 -10.15 -2.37
C ALA A 75 -15.38 -8.87 -3.16
N ASP A 76 -14.91 -7.82 -2.49
CA ASP A 76 -14.48 -6.59 -3.16
C ASP A 76 -13.21 -6.82 -3.98
N PHE A 77 -12.25 -7.58 -3.45
CA PHE A 77 -11.02 -7.92 -4.17
C PHE A 77 -11.29 -8.68 -5.48
N LEU A 78 -12.29 -9.55 -5.49
CA LEU A 78 -12.76 -10.22 -6.71
C LEU A 78 -13.22 -9.18 -7.75
N ARG A 79 -14.02 -8.20 -7.32
CA ARG A 79 -14.50 -7.11 -8.19
C ARG A 79 -13.36 -6.21 -8.65
N PHE A 80 -12.39 -5.93 -7.79
CA PHE A 80 -11.20 -5.15 -8.13
C PHE A 80 -10.36 -5.88 -9.18
N LEU A 81 -10.17 -7.19 -9.04
CA LEU A 81 -9.45 -8.00 -10.01
C LEU A 81 -10.12 -7.95 -11.39
N TYR A 82 -11.44 -8.16 -11.45
CA TYR A 82 -12.21 -8.08 -12.69
C TYR A 82 -12.07 -6.75 -13.41
N ARG A 83 -11.88 -5.66 -12.66
CA ARG A 83 -11.77 -4.31 -13.21
C ARG A 83 -10.33 -3.82 -13.35
N GLY A 84 -9.34 -4.59 -12.87
CA GLY A 84 -7.94 -4.18 -12.85
C GLY A 84 -7.63 -3.06 -11.86
N HIS A 85 -8.28 -3.03 -10.70
CA HIS A 85 -8.09 -1.97 -9.70
C HIS A 85 -7.01 -2.35 -8.67
N ALA A 86 -6.08 -1.41 -8.43
CA ALA A 86 -5.43 -1.27 -7.13
C ALA A 86 -6.18 -0.20 -6.31
N VAL A 87 -6.16 -0.31 -4.98
CA VAL A 87 -6.90 0.61 -4.12
C VAL A 87 -5.97 1.41 -3.22
N GLN A 88 -6.23 2.71 -3.14
CA GLN A 88 -5.76 3.61 -2.11
C GLN A 88 -6.85 3.67 -1.03
N CYS A 89 -6.51 3.25 0.18
CA CYS A 89 -7.40 3.32 1.31
C CYS A 89 -7.49 4.76 1.84
N MET A 90 -8.58 5.06 2.53
CA MET A 90 -8.77 6.35 3.17
C MET A 90 -7.69 6.56 4.25
N PRO A 91 -7.11 7.78 4.37
CA PRO A 91 -6.18 8.10 5.43
C PRO A 91 -6.76 7.79 6.82
N ASN A 92 -5.90 7.32 7.73
CA ASN A 92 -6.25 6.98 9.12
C ASN A 92 -7.25 5.81 9.30
N GLN A 93 -7.65 5.15 8.21
CA GLN A 93 -8.40 3.91 8.31
C GLN A 93 -7.49 2.80 8.89
N LYS A 94 -8.09 1.88 9.65
CA LYS A 94 -7.36 0.71 10.15
C LYS A 94 -6.89 -0.15 8.99
N GLY A 95 -5.65 -0.65 9.09
CA GLY A 95 -5.10 -1.58 8.13
C GLY A 95 -3.98 -0.95 7.31
N PHE A 96 -4.22 -0.78 6.01
CA PHE A 96 -3.19 -0.51 5.01
C PHE A 96 -3.47 0.79 4.26
N ASP A 97 -2.43 1.46 3.78
CA ASP A 97 -2.55 2.68 2.97
C ASP A 97 -2.95 2.34 1.52
N GLN A 98 -2.41 1.25 0.98
CA GLN A 98 -2.77 0.73 -0.34
C GLN A 98 -2.98 -0.77 -0.29
N MET A 99 -3.84 -1.28 -1.17
CA MET A 99 -4.05 -2.71 -1.32
C MET A 99 -4.18 -3.10 -2.79
N PHE A 100 -3.64 -4.26 -3.14
CA PHE A 100 -3.83 -4.85 -4.47
C PHE A 100 -4.22 -6.31 -4.37
N THR A 101 -5.06 -6.76 -5.29
CA THR A 101 -5.54 -8.14 -5.32
C THR A 101 -4.42 -9.09 -5.73
N ILE A 102 -4.28 -10.20 -4.99
CA ILE A 102 -3.49 -11.35 -5.39
C ILE A 102 -4.46 -12.46 -5.78
N TYR A 103 -4.38 -12.91 -7.03
CA TYR A 103 -5.09 -14.09 -7.49
C TYR A 103 -4.20 -15.33 -7.33
N LEU A 104 -4.68 -16.34 -6.61
CA LEU A 104 -4.01 -17.62 -6.44
C LEU A 104 -4.43 -18.55 -7.58
N ALA A 105 -3.70 -18.47 -8.69
CA ALA A 105 -4.00 -19.23 -9.91
C ALA A 105 -3.44 -20.67 -9.81
N PRO A 106 -4.28 -21.71 -9.84
CA PRO A 106 -3.82 -23.09 -9.90
C PRO A 106 -3.15 -23.40 -11.24
N GLU A 107 -2.31 -24.44 -11.29
CA GLU A 107 -1.64 -24.87 -12.52
C GLU A 107 -2.59 -25.52 -13.54
N SER A 108 -3.77 -25.99 -13.12
CA SER A 108 -4.77 -26.59 -14.00
C SER A 108 -5.56 -25.52 -14.75
N SER A 109 -5.69 -25.69 -16.08
CA SER A 109 -6.18 -24.71 -17.06
C SER A 109 -7.64 -24.26 -16.92
N GLU A 110 -8.44 -24.86 -16.04
CA GLU A 110 -9.78 -24.35 -15.70
C GLU A 110 -9.76 -23.66 -14.34
N SER A 111 -9.27 -22.42 -14.33
CA SER A 111 -9.24 -21.63 -13.11
C SER A 111 -10.55 -20.86 -12.98
N THR A 112 -11.56 -21.45 -12.36
CA THR A 112 -12.75 -20.71 -11.93
C THR A 112 -12.33 -19.68 -10.88
N LEU A 113 -12.78 -18.44 -11.05
CA LEU A 113 -12.47 -17.33 -10.16
C LEU A 113 -13.33 -17.45 -8.89
N THR A 114 -12.81 -18.11 -7.87
CA THR A 114 -13.51 -18.37 -6.59
C THR A 114 -12.91 -17.55 -5.46
N LYS A 115 -13.73 -17.24 -4.43
CA LYS A 115 -13.32 -16.36 -3.31
C LYS A 115 -12.13 -16.91 -2.50
N ASP A 116 -12.02 -18.22 -2.36
CA ASP A 116 -10.92 -18.93 -1.67
C ASP A 116 -9.56 -18.84 -2.41
N ARG A 117 -9.58 -18.30 -3.63
CA ARG A 117 -8.40 -18.02 -4.46
C ARG A 117 -8.08 -16.54 -4.54
N ILE A 118 -8.82 -15.70 -3.82
CA ILE A 118 -8.59 -14.27 -3.77
C ILE A 118 -7.90 -13.93 -2.45
N SER A 119 -6.73 -13.32 -2.59
CA SER A 119 -5.95 -12.77 -1.50
C SER A 119 -5.59 -11.32 -1.81
N PHE A 120 -4.79 -10.69 -0.96
CA PHE A 120 -4.34 -9.32 -1.15
C PHE A 120 -2.87 -9.14 -0.76
N CYS A 121 -2.28 -8.07 -1.29
CA CYS A 121 -1.12 -7.45 -0.68
C CYS A 121 -1.51 -6.13 -0.04
N GLY A 122 -1.22 -5.96 1.24
CA GLY A 122 -1.37 -4.69 1.94
C GLY A 122 -0.05 -3.93 1.93
N VAL A 123 -0.09 -2.64 1.61
CA VAL A 123 1.08 -1.76 1.67
C VAL A 123 0.87 -0.74 2.78
N GLN A 124 1.85 -0.65 3.67
CA GLN A 124 1.92 0.40 4.69
C GLN A 124 3.12 1.30 4.40
N ALA A 125 2.89 2.59 4.24
CA ALA A 125 3.91 3.60 4.09
C ALA A 125 4.09 4.40 5.39
N LYS A 126 5.33 4.52 5.85
CA LYS A 126 5.71 5.26 7.05
C LYS A 126 6.72 6.33 6.70
N ASN A 127 6.23 7.57 6.70
CA ASN A 127 7.00 8.78 6.39
C ASN A 127 7.41 9.56 7.65
N GLY A 128 6.97 9.13 8.83
CA GLY A 128 7.21 9.77 10.12
C GLY A 128 7.80 8.81 11.16
N SER A 129 7.95 9.27 12.40
CA SER A 129 8.31 8.41 13.53
C SER A 129 7.17 7.46 13.88
N PHE A 130 7.46 6.18 14.05
CA PHE A 130 6.53 5.16 14.53
C PHE A 130 7.28 4.05 15.25
N THR A 131 6.56 3.26 16.03
CA THR A 131 7.13 2.14 16.79
C THR A 131 6.70 0.81 16.18
N PHE A 132 7.66 0.05 15.64
CA PHE A 132 7.40 -1.26 15.04
C PHE A 132 6.70 -2.23 16.00
N ASN A 133 7.07 -2.25 17.28
CA ASN A 133 6.45 -3.14 18.28
C ASN A 133 4.96 -2.85 18.51
N GLU A 134 4.52 -1.61 18.30
CA GLU A 134 3.12 -1.20 18.52
C GLU A 134 2.27 -1.33 17.26
N GLU A 135 2.88 -1.14 16.10
CA GLU A 135 2.20 -1.13 14.81
C GLU A 135 2.30 -2.45 14.06
N GLY A 136 3.48 -3.09 14.05
CA GLY A 136 3.75 -4.32 13.31
C GLY A 136 2.79 -5.48 13.63
N PRO A 137 2.39 -5.70 14.90
CA PRO A 137 1.38 -6.70 15.22
C PRO A 137 0.00 -6.44 14.62
N LYS A 138 -0.33 -5.18 14.30
CA LYS A 138 -1.63 -4.75 13.74
C LYS A 138 -1.70 -4.86 12.22
N TRP A 139 -0.58 -5.10 11.56
CA TRP A 139 -0.55 -5.33 10.12
C TRP A 139 -1.01 -6.76 9.85
N ASP A 140 -2.28 -7.05 10.02
CA ASP A 140 -2.85 -8.37 9.76
C ASP A 140 -4.25 -8.23 9.17
N SER A 141 -4.73 -9.30 8.51
CA SER A 141 -6.02 -9.27 7.81
C SER A 141 -7.22 -9.06 8.74
N GLN A 142 -7.14 -9.50 10.00
CA GLN A 142 -8.24 -9.40 10.97
C GLN A 142 -8.30 -7.99 11.57
N PHE A 143 -7.16 -7.43 12.00
CA PHE A 143 -7.08 -6.07 12.50
C PHE A 143 -7.46 -5.04 11.42
N ALA A 144 -7.04 -5.27 10.17
CA ALA A 144 -7.44 -4.45 9.03
C ALA A 144 -8.94 -4.54 8.73
N GLY A 145 -9.63 -5.57 9.26
CA GLY A 145 -11.05 -5.82 9.03
C GLY A 145 -11.35 -6.49 7.69
N VAL A 146 -10.36 -7.05 7.00
CA VAL A 146 -10.51 -7.76 5.73
C VAL A 146 -11.06 -9.17 5.95
N GLY A 147 -10.62 -9.85 7.02
CA GLY A 147 -11.19 -11.14 7.41
C GLY A 147 -10.93 -12.29 6.42
N LEU A 148 -9.69 -12.47 5.96
CA LEU A 148 -9.33 -13.67 5.18
C LEU A 148 -9.33 -14.93 6.05
N GLU A 149 -9.73 -16.05 5.45
CA GLU A 149 -9.59 -17.38 6.05
C GLU A 149 -8.10 -17.73 6.28
N ASP A 150 -7.81 -18.49 7.34
CA ASP A 150 -6.44 -18.86 7.72
C ASP A 150 -5.70 -19.71 6.67
N SER A 151 -6.44 -20.38 5.79
CA SER A 151 -5.91 -21.18 4.69
C SER A 151 -5.38 -20.33 3.52
N ILE A 152 -5.76 -19.05 3.46
CA ILE A 152 -5.46 -18.14 2.36
C ILE A 152 -4.21 -17.31 2.70
N PRO A 153 -3.07 -17.57 2.05
CA PRO A 153 -1.88 -16.77 2.28
C PRO A 153 -2.03 -15.37 1.70
N TYR A 154 -1.52 -14.35 2.39
CA TYR A 154 -1.51 -12.96 1.95
C TYR A 154 -0.15 -12.31 2.19
N LEU A 155 0.06 -11.14 1.58
CA LEU A 155 1.32 -10.42 1.64
C LEU A 155 1.13 -9.06 2.31
N ILE A 156 2.16 -8.61 3.02
CA ILE A 156 2.28 -7.24 3.49
C ILE A 156 3.63 -6.69 3.11
N ILE A 157 3.64 -5.44 2.65
CA ILE A 157 4.85 -4.69 2.38
C ILE A 157 4.81 -3.43 3.23
N CYS A 158 5.82 -3.25 4.08
CA CYS A 158 6.01 -2.01 4.82
C CYS A 158 7.14 -1.20 4.17
N PHE A 159 6.83 0.03 3.79
CA PHE A 159 7.82 1.02 3.38
C PHE A 159 8.08 1.97 4.54
N SER A 160 9.26 1.85 5.14
CA SER A 160 9.69 2.68 6.25
C SER A 160 10.78 3.63 5.79
N PHE A 161 10.38 4.80 5.28
CA PHE A 161 11.29 5.65 4.51
C PHE A 161 12.32 6.42 5.34
N LYS A 162 12.05 6.65 6.64
CA LYS A 162 12.95 7.37 7.55
C LYS A 162 13.78 6.48 8.47
N THR A 163 13.50 5.18 8.52
CA THR A 163 14.25 4.26 9.39
C THR A 163 15.48 3.73 8.68
N ILE A 164 16.58 3.64 9.41
CA ILE A 164 17.73 2.81 9.04
C ILE A 164 17.38 1.36 9.40
N ARG A 165 18.03 0.39 8.74
CA ARG A 165 17.82 -1.05 8.96
C ARG A 165 17.77 -1.39 10.45
N THR A 166 16.74 -2.14 10.86
CA THR A 166 16.55 -2.61 12.24
C THR A 166 16.61 -4.13 12.31
N ASP A 167 16.95 -4.68 13.47
CA ASP A 167 16.84 -6.13 13.73
C ASP A 167 15.41 -6.56 14.10
N TYR A 168 14.46 -5.63 14.10
CA TYR A 168 13.06 -5.93 14.37
C TYR A 168 12.53 -6.89 13.30
N THR A 169 11.87 -7.94 13.77
CA THR A 169 11.11 -8.87 12.93
C THR A 169 9.67 -8.82 13.34
N LEU A 170 8.78 -8.80 12.34
CA LEU A 170 7.36 -8.88 12.58
C LEU A 170 7.01 -10.21 13.27
N PRO A 171 6.04 -10.24 14.20
CA PRO A 171 5.60 -11.49 14.81
C PRO A 171 5.14 -12.46 13.72
N GLN A 172 5.49 -13.73 13.82
CA GLN A 172 5.12 -14.67 12.76
C GLN A 172 3.60 -14.94 12.82
N ILE A 173 2.92 -14.72 11.70
CA ILE A 173 1.53 -15.14 11.49
C ILE A 173 1.56 -16.16 10.34
N PRO A 174 1.07 -17.40 10.51
CA PRO A 174 1.32 -18.49 9.56
C PRO A 174 1.03 -18.17 8.10
N GLN A 175 -0.04 -17.44 7.81
CA GLN A 175 -0.51 -17.10 6.47
C GLN A 175 -0.03 -15.72 5.97
N ARG A 176 0.71 -14.96 6.77
CA ARG A 176 1.14 -13.59 6.44
C ARG A 176 2.59 -13.55 5.99
N GLY A 177 2.82 -13.44 4.69
CA GLY A 177 4.11 -13.03 4.17
C GLY A 177 4.36 -11.56 4.49
N SER A 178 5.59 -11.20 4.86
CA SER A 178 5.95 -9.79 5.07
C SER A 178 7.32 -9.42 4.49
N LEU A 179 7.40 -8.19 3.99
CA LEU A 179 8.63 -7.51 3.58
C LEU A 179 8.67 -6.12 4.19
N ILE A 180 9.84 -5.72 4.71
CA ILE A 180 10.05 -4.38 5.26
C ILE A 180 11.22 -3.74 4.51
N PHE A 181 10.97 -2.57 3.94
CA PHE A 181 11.97 -1.76 3.28
C PHE A 181 12.35 -0.61 4.21
N HIS A 182 13.61 -0.57 4.64
CA HIS A 182 14.15 0.51 5.46
C HIS A 182 14.85 1.54 4.56
N GLY A 183 14.16 2.63 4.24
CA GLY A 183 14.65 3.63 3.31
C GLY A 183 14.63 3.18 1.84
N LEU A 184 14.88 4.14 0.95
CA LEU A 184 14.78 3.97 -0.51
C LEU A 184 15.91 3.12 -1.10
N ASP A 185 17.05 3.00 -0.42
CA ASP A 185 18.22 2.26 -0.91
C ASP A 185 18.04 0.74 -0.91
N ASN A 186 16.97 0.24 -0.27
CA ASN A 186 16.62 -1.18 -0.21
C ASN A 186 15.75 -1.67 -1.37
N PHE A 187 15.28 -0.77 -2.23
CA PHE A 187 14.53 -1.16 -3.42
C PHE A 187 15.50 -1.54 -4.53
N GLY A 188 15.33 -2.75 -5.06
CA GLY A 188 16.16 -3.28 -6.15
C GLY A 188 15.92 -2.61 -7.49
N CYS A 189 14.68 -2.17 -7.73
CA CYS A 189 14.24 -1.58 -8.99
C CYS A 189 14.51 -0.08 -9.13
N LEU A 190 14.95 0.61 -8.07
CA LEU A 190 15.18 2.06 -8.14
C LEU A 190 16.61 2.35 -8.58
N THR A 191 16.75 3.24 -9.58
CA THR A 191 18.07 3.75 -9.98
C THR A 191 18.58 4.77 -8.95
N PRO A 192 19.91 5.01 -8.89
CA PRO A 192 20.47 6.03 -8.00
C PRO A 192 19.83 7.42 -8.18
N GLU A 193 19.54 7.83 -9.41
CA GLU A 193 18.93 9.13 -9.73
C GLU A 193 17.50 9.23 -9.18
N ILE A 194 16.72 8.17 -9.33
CA ILE A 194 15.35 8.11 -8.79
C ILE A 194 15.40 8.12 -7.25
N ILE A 195 16.34 7.39 -6.65
CA ILE A 195 16.53 7.39 -5.19
C ILE A 195 16.82 8.81 -4.70
N VAL A 196 17.71 9.54 -5.37
CA VAL A 196 18.04 10.93 -5.01
C VAL A 196 16.80 11.82 -5.11
N ALA A 197 16.07 11.79 -6.23
CA ALA A 197 14.87 12.60 -6.42
C ALA A 197 13.77 12.28 -5.38
N LEU A 198 13.57 11.01 -5.05
CA LEU A 198 12.60 10.61 -4.02
C LEU A 198 13.06 11.02 -2.61
N LYS A 199 14.36 11.00 -2.31
CA LYS A 199 14.90 11.53 -1.05
C LYS A 199 14.66 13.03 -0.93
N GLU A 200 14.86 13.79 -2.01
CA GLU A 200 14.53 15.22 -2.06
C GLU A 200 13.04 15.46 -1.81
N LEU A 201 12.16 14.66 -2.43
CA LEU A 201 10.72 14.75 -2.20
C LEU A 201 10.32 14.42 -0.75
N LEU A 202 10.99 13.47 -0.11
CA LEU A 202 10.76 13.15 1.31
C LEU A 202 11.24 14.24 2.27
N LEU A 203 12.23 15.03 1.86
CA LEU A 203 12.75 16.18 2.62
C LEU A 203 11.95 17.45 2.36
N ALA A 204 11.23 17.53 1.23
CA ALA A 204 10.37 18.65 0.92
C ALA A 204 9.29 18.80 2.00
N GLU A 205 9.09 20.03 2.45
CA GLU A 205 8.12 20.35 3.49
C GLU A 205 6.69 20.08 2.97
N PRO A 206 5.94 19.14 3.57
CA PRO A 206 4.67 18.70 3.00
C PRO A 206 3.55 19.72 3.19
N ASP A 207 3.75 20.69 4.08
CA ASP A 207 2.71 21.65 4.43
C ASP A 207 2.90 22.97 3.68
N VAL A 208 2.08 23.16 2.66
CA VAL A 208 2.09 24.36 1.82
C VAL A 208 1.85 25.63 2.63
N ARG A 209 1.18 25.53 3.80
CA ARG A 209 0.98 26.66 4.72
C ARG A 209 2.31 27.24 5.22
N GLN A 210 3.35 26.42 5.37
CA GLN A 210 4.63 26.89 5.89
C GLN A 210 5.33 27.89 4.96
N TYR A 211 5.09 27.81 3.65
CA TYR A 211 5.62 28.79 2.69
C TYR A 211 5.03 30.19 2.85
N HIS A 212 3.85 30.29 3.47
CA HIS A 212 3.11 31.53 3.65
C HIS A 212 2.64 31.73 5.09
N LYS A 213 3.37 31.17 6.06
CA LYS A 213 3.00 31.21 7.49
C LYS A 213 2.80 32.62 8.04
N ASP A 214 3.45 33.61 7.43
CA ASP A 214 3.34 35.03 7.79
C ASP A 214 2.18 35.75 7.06
N ASN A 215 1.39 35.03 6.25
CA ASN A 215 0.25 35.53 5.50
C ASN A 215 -1.02 34.71 5.80
N GLU A 216 -1.81 35.22 6.74
CA GLU A 216 -3.05 34.59 7.21
C GLU A 216 -4.08 34.37 6.10
N LEU A 217 -4.17 35.29 5.12
CA LEU A 217 -5.12 35.17 4.01
C LEU A 217 -4.77 34.00 3.09
N ILE A 218 -3.49 33.83 2.75
CA ILE A 218 -3.01 32.72 1.93
C ILE A 218 -3.14 31.40 2.69
N THR A 219 -2.79 31.40 3.98
CA THR A 219 -2.96 30.22 4.85
C THR A 219 -4.42 29.77 4.88
N ARG A 220 -5.35 30.69 5.14
CA ARG A 220 -6.79 30.41 5.16
C ARG A 220 -7.32 29.94 3.80
N PHE A 221 -6.82 30.50 2.70
CA PHE A 221 -7.15 30.05 1.34
C PHE A 221 -6.70 28.61 1.08
N VAL A 222 -5.48 28.25 1.49
CA VAL A 222 -4.94 26.89 1.34
C VAL A 222 -5.76 25.88 2.14
N GLU A 223 -6.13 26.24 3.37
CA GLU A 223 -6.95 25.39 4.25
C GLU A 223 -8.35 25.16 3.70
N THR A 224 -9.03 26.23 3.26
CA THR A 224 -10.37 26.14 2.68
C THR A 224 -10.40 25.45 1.31
N SER A 225 -9.34 25.57 0.51
CA SER A 225 -9.27 24.95 -0.83
C SER A 225 -8.96 23.45 -0.77
N ARG A 226 -8.40 22.94 0.33
CA ARG A 226 -8.03 21.52 0.50
C ARG A 226 -8.52 20.97 1.85
N PRO A 227 -9.85 20.96 2.09
CA PRO A 227 -10.42 20.59 3.39
C PRO A 227 -10.10 19.14 3.80
N ASN A 228 -9.82 18.26 2.83
CA ASN A 228 -9.43 16.87 3.11
C ASN A 228 -8.00 16.73 3.66
N PHE A 229 -7.12 17.71 3.43
CA PHE A 229 -5.74 17.73 3.93
C PHE A 229 -5.58 18.63 5.16
N TYR A 230 -6.39 19.69 5.24
CA TYR A 230 -6.44 20.63 6.34
C TYR A 230 -7.86 20.61 6.91
N PRO A 231 -8.15 19.76 7.91
CA PRO A 231 -9.45 19.79 8.56
C PRO A 231 -9.66 21.20 9.10
N VAL A 232 -10.72 21.85 8.65
CA VAL A 232 -11.16 23.13 9.20
C VAL A 232 -11.46 22.85 10.66
N GLY A 233 -10.61 23.34 11.56
CA GLY A 233 -10.90 23.29 12.98
C GLY A 233 -12.28 23.90 13.19
N GLU A 234 -13.12 23.27 14.00
CA GLU A 234 -14.32 23.93 14.52
C GLU A 234 -13.84 25.28 15.05
N LEU A 235 -14.27 26.36 14.38
CA LEU A 235 -14.15 27.70 14.90
C LEU A 235 -14.78 27.62 16.28
N SER A 236 -13.95 27.69 17.33
CA SER A 236 -14.46 27.80 18.68
C SER A 236 -15.41 28.98 18.70
N ASP A 237 -16.63 28.77 19.19
CA ASP A 237 -17.72 29.75 19.34
C ASP A 237 -17.38 30.93 20.29
N SER A 238 -16.12 31.37 20.34
CA SER A 238 -15.66 32.45 21.20
C SER A 238 -15.66 33.82 20.53
N ASP A 239 -16.18 33.96 19.31
CA ASP A 239 -16.29 35.25 18.61
C ASP A 239 -17.73 35.75 18.38
N GLU A 240 -18.73 35.12 19.01
CA GLU A 240 -20.04 35.77 19.23
C GLU A 240 -19.95 36.69 20.44
N GLY A 241 -19.35 37.87 20.25
CA GLY A 241 -19.09 38.79 21.34
C GLY A 241 -18.81 40.24 20.93
N MET A 242 -19.46 40.74 19.88
CA MET A 242 -19.54 42.19 19.63
C MET A 242 -21.02 42.57 19.57
N VAL A 243 -21.59 42.84 20.76
CA VAL A 243 -22.88 43.51 20.92
C VAL A 243 -22.66 44.99 20.61
N ASP A 244 -23.35 45.51 19.59
CA ASP A 244 -23.49 46.95 19.34
C ASP A 244 -24.06 47.62 20.60
N PRO A 245 -23.39 48.62 21.20
CA PRO A 245 -23.98 49.43 22.25
C PRO A 245 -24.64 50.63 21.59
N ASP A 246 -25.95 50.55 21.36
CA ASP A 246 -26.87 51.70 21.40
C ASP A 246 -28.26 51.25 20.96
N ASP A 247 -29.06 50.75 21.91
CA ASP A 247 -30.44 51.19 22.01
C ASP A 247 -31.03 50.87 23.40
N GLN A 248 -31.86 51.78 23.91
CA GLN A 248 -32.68 51.72 25.13
C GLN A 248 -31.93 52.05 26.45
N THR A 249 -32.21 53.15 27.17
CA THR A 249 -33.51 53.72 27.51
C THR A 249 -33.39 55.15 28.06
N SER A 250 -34.17 56.10 27.52
CA SER A 250 -35.16 56.94 28.26
C SER A 250 -35.86 57.89 27.30
#